data_AF-A0A2D8LLA2-F1
#
_entry.id   AF-A0A2D8LLA2-F1
#
_cell.length_a   1.000
_cell.length_b   1.000
_cell.length_c   1.000
_cell.angle_alpha   90.00
_cell.angle_beta   90.00
_cell.angle_gamma   90.00
#
_symmetry.space_group_name_H-M   'P 1'
#
loop_
_entity.id
_entity.type
_entity.pdbx_description
1 polymer ?
#
loop_
_entity_poly.entity_id
_entity_poly.type
_entity_poly.pdbx_seq_one_letter_code
_entity_poly.pdbx_strand_id
1 'polypeptide(L)' 'KTIDISSLAAGVYIVQIESENASIVKRLIKE' A
#
# COMPACT_ATOMS: atom_id res chain seq x y z
N LYS A 1 7.23 -0.11 -9.83
CA LYS A 1 7.80 -1.01 -8.81
C LYS A 1 6.66 -1.86 -8.26
N THR A 2 6.81 -3.18 -8.26
CA THR A 2 5.79 -4.10 -7.73
C THR A 2 6.18 -4.49 -6.31
N ILE A 3 5.22 -4.50 -5.39
CA ILE A 3 5.40 -4.97 -4.01
C ILE A 3 4.48 -6.17 -3.84
N ASP A 4 5.06 -7.31 -3.46
CA ASP A 4 4.27 -8.48 -3.09
C ASP A 4 3.75 -8.32 -1.65
N ILE A 5 2.46 -8.56 -1.47
CA ILE A 5 1.73 -8.42 -0.20
C ILE A 5 1.13 -9.76 0.26
N SER A 6 1.50 -10.86 -0.39
CA SER A 6 1.00 -12.22 -0.11
C SER A 6 1.19 -12.65 1.35
N SER A 7 2.28 -12.22 2.00
CA SER A 7 2.63 -12.56 3.38
C SER A 7 1.92 -11.72 4.44
N LEU A 8 1.22 -10.65 4.05
CA LEU A 8 0.50 -9.80 4.99
C LEU A 8 -0.78 -10.49 5.48
N ALA A 9 -1.09 -10.33 6.77
CA ALA A 9 -2.34 -10.81 7.34
C ALA A 9 -3.55 -10.10 6.71
N ALA A 10 -4.72 -10.73 6.78
CA ALA A 10 -5.97 -10.07 6.42
C ALA A 10 -6.17 -8.79 7.26
N GLY A 11 -6.62 -7.71 6.63
CA GLY A 11 -6.77 -6.43 7.30
C GLY A 11 -6.79 -5.23 6.36
N VAL A 12 -6.84 -4.05 6.98
CA VAL A 12 -6.84 -2.76 6.28
C VAL A 12 -5.46 -2.13 6.40
N TYR A 13 -4.88 -1.78 5.27
CA TYR A 13 -3.57 -1.16 5.17
C TYR A 13 -3.69 0.23 4.53
N ILE A 14 -2.87 1.15 5.00
CA ILE A 14 -2.68 2.45 4.35
C ILE A 14 -1.38 2.36 3.55
N VAL A 15 -1.50 2.54 2.24
CA VAL A 15 -0.38 2.57 1.31
C VAL A 15 -0.08 4.01 0.97
N GLN A 16 1.12 4.45 1.31
CA GLN A 16 1.65 5.76 0.94
C GLN A 16 2.70 5.56 -0.15
N ILE A 17 2.49 6.22 -1.28
CA ILE A 17 3.41 6.21 -2.42
C ILE A 17 4.01 7.61 -2.48
N GLU A 18 5.31 7.70 -2.23
CA GLU A 18 6.07 8.95 -2.25
C GLU A 18 7.00 8.98 -3.46
N SER A 19 7.13 10.18 -4.01
CA SER A 19 8.13 10.56 -5.00
C SER A 19 8.61 11.96 -4.67
N GLU A 20 9.69 12.42 -5.31
CA GLU A 20 10.23 13.76 -5.08
C GLU A 20 9.21 14.89 -5.26
N ASN A 21 8.20 14.70 -6.12
CA ASN A 21 7.23 15.74 -6.48
C ASN A 21 5.77 15.42 -6.10
N ALA A 22 5.50 14.26 -5.48
CA ALA A 22 4.13 13.85 -5.19
C ALA A 22 4.04 12.82 -4.06
N SER A 23 2.95 12.90 -3.29
CA SER A 23 2.52 11.90 -2.32
C SER A 23 1.08 11.47 -2.63
N ILE A 24 0.87 10.16 -2.68
CA ILE A 24 -0.46 9.55 -2.89
C ILE A 24 -0.73 8.60 -1.73
N VAL A 25 -1.89 8.73 -1.10
CA VAL A 25 -2.35 7.83 -0.05
C VAL A 25 -3.54 7.01 -0.55
N LYS A 26 -3.48 5.70 -0.35
CA LYS A 26 -4.54 4.75 -0.72
C LYS A 26 -4.84 3.78 0.41
N ARG A 27 -6.09 3.37 0.51
CA ARG A 27 -6.52 2.29 1.42
C ARG A 27 -6.52 0.98 0.64
N LEU A 28 -5.80 -0.01 1.15
CA LEU A 28 -5.80 -1.38 0.66
C LEU A 28 -6.58 -2.25 1.66
N ILE A 29 -7.51 -3.04 1.15
CA ILE A 29 -8.25 -4.02 1.94
C ILE A 29 -7.77 -5.39 1.46
N LYS A 30 -7.22 -6.18 2.38
CA LYS A 30 -6.80 -7.54 2.12
C LYS A 30 -7.70 -8.49 2.90
N GLU A 31 -8.41 -9.35 2.18
CA GLU A 31 -9.22 -10.44 2.73
C GLU A 31 -8.34 -11.62 3.20
#